data_AF-A0A6A6Q905-F1
#
_entry.id   AF-A0A6A6Q905-F1
#
_cell.length_a   1.000
_cell.length_b   1.000
_cell.length_c   1.000
_cell.angle_alpha   90.00
_cell.angle_beta   90.00
_cell.angle_gamma   90.00
#
_symmetry.space_group_name_H-M   'P 1'
#
loop_
_entity.id
_entity.type
_entity.pdbx_description
1 polymer ?
#
loop_
_entity_poly.entity_id
_entity_poly.type
_entity_poly.pdbx_seq_one_letter_code
_entity_poly.pdbx_strand_id
1 'polypeptide(L)'
;MGIQNGREIIEQVAQEVADYAPEATTEELSRINPWRDLLPSQDGVLRELIYIGHVLRDLTPTTLPEDDYQLFSDLLRSLETRTNISWRVYEESEIRNPIMSACNRKPIPDEPFDINKRVNALHKYWDALSILPEKPGRWLDESDTTFIPPKLRGRQISDGEGGALSQLQEDDAIFKLNLTPEQNTEATKVYQKWRRNRDHKVSYLKLHPPTPMAWFPVSSSSTGASTAWNEVFPDGKIGRGRHVASSKLVGNKKWKPMFRSLLTENIPFDWVDPSGYEIDWDLELKESNEDYERSKERRAKQSEYQQVLKVKLSEEKAKEEL
;
A
#
# COMPACT_ATOMS: atom_id res chain seq x y z
N MET A 1 -43.12 -28.18 26.38
CA MET A 1 -41.83 -27.46 26.18
C MET A 1 -41.56 -27.10 24.70
N GLY A 2 -42.58 -26.84 23.86
CA GLY A 2 -42.39 -26.57 22.42
C GLY A 2 -42.90 -25.21 21.91
N ILE A 3 -43.46 -24.37 22.78
CA ILE A 3 -44.11 -23.11 22.39
C ILE A 3 -43.17 -21.89 22.60
N GLN A 4 -42.21 -21.99 23.53
CA GLN A 4 -41.22 -20.93 23.77
C GLN A 4 -40.28 -20.71 22.57
N ASN A 5 -39.80 -21.78 21.92
CA ASN A 5 -38.93 -21.68 20.72
C ASN A 5 -39.62 -20.98 19.55
N GLY A 6 -40.94 -21.19 19.35
CA GLY A 6 -41.65 -20.58 18.22
C GLY A 6 -41.81 -19.06 18.36
N ARG A 7 -42.01 -18.58 19.60
CA ARG A 7 -42.18 -17.15 19.88
C ARG A 7 -40.87 -16.39 19.74
N GLU A 8 -39.77 -17.01 20.17
CA GLU A 8 -38.41 -16.46 20.04
C GLU A 8 -38.00 -16.36 18.56
N ILE A 9 -38.29 -17.37 17.74
CA ILE A 9 -38.03 -17.34 16.29
C ILE A 9 -38.87 -16.26 15.61
N ILE A 10 -40.17 -16.12 15.96
CA ILE A 10 -41.04 -15.10 15.38
C ILE A 10 -40.58 -13.69 15.76
N GLU A 11 -40.17 -13.46 17.01
CA GLU A 11 -39.59 -12.19 17.45
C GLU A 11 -38.26 -11.91 16.74
N GLN A 12 -37.42 -12.92 16.55
CA GLN A 12 -36.14 -12.79 15.83
C GLN A 12 -36.34 -12.45 14.35
N VAL A 13 -37.29 -13.12 13.68
CA VAL A 13 -37.66 -12.84 12.28
C VAL A 13 -38.33 -11.48 12.15
N ALA A 14 -39.22 -11.10 13.09
CA ALA A 14 -39.85 -9.78 13.09
C ALA A 14 -38.82 -8.66 13.32
N GLN A 15 -37.82 -8.88 14.18
CA GLN A 15 -36.70 -7.98 14.38
C GLN A 15 -35.83 -7.87 13.12
N GLU A 16 -35.49 -9.00 12.48
CA GLU A 16 -34.74 -9.03 11.22
C GLU A 16 -35.49 -8.32 10.08
N VAL A 17 -36.82 -8.48 10.00
CA VAL A 17 -37.66 -7.79 9.01
C VAL A 17 -37.79 -6.29 9.31
N ALA A 18 -37.90 -5.90 10.58
CA ALA A 18 -37.94 -4.49 10.99
C ALA A 18 -36.60 -3.78 10.76
N ASP A 19 -35.49 -4.51 10.85
CA ASP A 19 -34.13 -4.00 10.62
C ASP A 19 -33.68 -4.06 9.15
N TYR A 20 -34.48 -4.68 8.27
CA TYR A 20 -34.15 -4.91 6.87
C TYR A 20 -34.07 -3.59 6.10
N ALA A 21 -32.84 -3.16 5.83
CA ALA A 21 -32.56 -2.17 4.79
C ALA A 21 -32.00 -2.91 3.56
N PRO A 22 -32.31 -2.44 2.34
CA PRO A 22 -31.72 -3.02 1.14
C PRO A 22 -30.21 -2.84 1.15
N GLU A 23 -29.47 -3.71 0.46
CA GLU A 23 -28.06 -3.45 0.18
C GLU A 23 -27.87 -2.18 -0.66
N ALA A 24 -26.68 -1.60 -0.59
CA ALA A 24 -26.32 -0.46 -1.42
C ALA A 24 -26.42 -0.85 -2.91
N THR A 25 -27.01 0.06 -3.67
CA THR A 25 -27.09 -0.04 -5.13
C THR A 25 -25.71 0.11 -5.77
N THR A 26 -25.58 -0.34 -7.02
CA THR A 26 -24.37 -0.11 -7.84
C THR A 26 -24.02 1.38 -7.94
N GLU A 27 -25.03 2.25 -8.03
CA GLU A 27 -24.81 3.71 -8.08
C GLU A 27 -24.28 4.26 -6.75
N GLU A 28 -24.75 3.75 -5.62
CA GLU A 28 -24.22 4.15 -4.31
C GLU A 28 -22.78 3.66 -4.12
N LEU A 29 -22.48 2.42 -4.51
CA LEU A 29 -21.13 1.87 -4.44
C LEU A 29 -20.15 2.57 -5.39
N SER A 30 -20.60 3.05 -6.56
CA SER A 30 -19.74 3.77 -7.49
C SER A 30 -19.19 5.08 -6.91
N ARG A 31 -19.95 5.75 -6.03
CA ARG A 31 -19.54 7.00 -5.36
C ARG A 31 -18.41 6.80 -4.35
N ILE A 32 -18.23 5.57 -3.86
CA ILE A 32 -17.14 5.22 -2.93
C ILE A 32 -16.12 4.28 -3.56
N ASN A 33 -16.19 4.08 -4.88
CA ASN A 33 -15.30 3.18 -5.58
C ASN A 33 -13.87 3.74 -5.60
N PRO A 34 -12.89 3.05 -4.99
CA PRO A 34 -11.51 3.50 -5.02
C PRO A 34 -10.87 3.29 -6.41
N TRP A 35 -11.48 2.52 -7.31
CA TRP A 35 -10.89 2.14 -8.59
C TRP A 35 -11.32 3.09 -9.70
N ARG A 36 -10.73 4.29 -9.70
CA ARG A 36 -10.96 5.36 -10.68
C ARG A 36 -9.74 5.60 -11.57
N ASP A 37 -9.92 6.41 -12.61
CA ASP A 37 -8.82 6.81 -13.50
C ASP A 37 -7.71 7.53 -12.74
N LEU A 38 -6.48 7.36 -13.23
CA LEU A 38 -5.32 8.08 -12.75
C LEU A 38 -5.18 9.37 -13.54
N LEU A 39 -4.81 10.45 -12.86
CA LEU A 39 -4.51 11.70 -13.54
C LEU A 39 -3.22 11.56 -14.36
N PRO A 40 -3.19 12.00 -15.63
CA PRO A 40 -1.98 11.89 -16.46
C PRO A 40 -0.73 12.56 -15.84
N SER A 41 -0.92 13.58 -15.01
CA SER A 41 0.16 14.26 -14.28
C SER A 41 0.85 13.37 -13.24
N GLN A 42 0.22 12.27 -12.82
CA GLN A 42 0.76 11.34 -11.82
C GLN A 42 1.63 10.23 -12.44
N ASP A 43 1.53 10.00 -13.76
CA ASP A 43 2.17 8.87 -14.46
C ASP A 43 3.68 8.83 -14.29
N GLY A 44 4.36 9.99 -14.33
CA GLY A 44 5.80 10.05 -14.14
C GLY A 44 6.23 9.58 -12.74
N VAL A 45 5.48 9.99 -11.71
CA VAL A 45 5.75 9.60 -10.31
C VAL A 45 5.42 8.13 -10.10
N LEU A 46 4.30 7.65 -10.65
CA LEU A 46 3.94 6.23 -10.59
C LEU A 46 4.98 5.35 -11.26
N ARG A 47 5.46 5.71 -12.46
CA ARG A 47 6.52 4.97 -13.16
C ARG A 47 7.73 4.77 -12.26
N GLU A 48 8.19 5.84 -11.62
CA GLU A 48 9.35 5.78 -10.73
C GLU A 48 9.08 4.98 -9.46
N LEU A 49 7.92 5.15 -8.80
CA LEU A 49 7.59 4.39 -7.59
C LEU A 49 7.39 2.89 -7.86
N ILE A 50 6.76 2.54 -8.99
CA ILE A 50 6.62 1.15 -9.41
C ILE A 50 7.99 0.53 -9.68
N TYR A 51 8.90 1.28 -10.32
CA TYR A 51 10.28 0.84 -10.51
C TYR A 51 11.04 0.70 -9.19
N ILE A 52 10.99 1.69 -8.31
CA ILE A 52 11.60 1.62 -6.97
C ILE A 52 11.06 0.40 -6.22
N GLY A 53 9.75 0.18 -6.23
CA GLY A 53 9.13 -0.96 -5.59
C GLY A 53 9.53 -2.30 -6.22
N HIS A 54 9.79 -2.34 -7.53
CA HIS A 54 10.32 -3.51 -8.22
C HIS A 54 11.74 -3.82 -7.75
N VAL A 55 12.65 -2.84 -7.75
CA VAL A 55 14.06 -3.00 -7.37
C VAL A 55 14.21 -3.29 -5.87
N LEU A 56 13.49 -2.60 -4.99
CA LEU A 56 13.64 -2.78 -3.54
C LEU A 56 13.15 -4.15 -3.02
N ARG A 57 12.41 -4.94 -3.82
CA ARG A 57 12.11 -6.34 -3.49
C ARG A 57 13.38 -7.17 -3.32
N ASP A 58 14.43 -6.81 -4.05
CA ASP A 58 15.71 -7.51 -4.06
C ASP A 58 16.48 -7.37 -2.75
N LEU A 59 16.08 -6.45 -1.86
CA LEU A 59 16.62 -6.36 -0.49
C LEU A 59 16.24 -7.57 0.38
N THR A 60 15.25 -8.39 -0.03
CA THR A 60 14.67 -9.45 0.78
C THR A 60 14.99 -10.84 0.25
N PRO A 61 15.27 -11.84 1.13
CA PRO A 61 15.36 -11.74 2.58
C PRO A 61 16.69 -11.17 3.09
N THR A 62 17.68 -10.98 2.21
CA THR A 62 18.96 -10.31 2.45
C THR A 62 19.47 -9.72 1.13
N THR A 63 20.36 -8.74 1.20
CA THR A 63 21.17 -8.32 0.05
C THR A 63 22.29 -9.34 -0.23
N LEU A 64 22.81 -9.29 -1.45
CA LEU A 64 23.96 -10.04 -1.94
C LEU A 64 25.18 -9.12 -2.09
N PRO A 65 26.43 -9.62 -2.01
CA PRO A 65 27.63 -8.80 -2.18
C PRO A 65 27.72 -8.09 -3.53
N GLU A 66 27.17 -8.69 -4.59
CA GLU A 66 27.17 -8.15 -5.95
C GLU A 66 26.04 -7.13 -6.22
N ASP A 67 25.16 -6.88 -5.26
CA ASP A 67 24.07 -5.92 -5.45
C ASP A 67 24.60 -4.49 -5.57
N ASP A 68 23.87 -3.66 -6.32
CA ASP A 68 24.14 -2.23 -6.40
C ASP A 68 23.58 -1.50 -5.17
N TYR A 69 24.38 -1.48 -4.10
CA TYR A 69 24.05 -0.78 -2.87
C TYR A 69 23.87 0.73 -3.05
N GLN A 70 24.56 1.34 -4.02
CA GLN A 70 24.41 2.77 -4.31
C GLN A 70 23.03 3.03 -4.90
N LEU A 71 22.59 2.21 -5.86
CA LEU A 71 21.23 2.29 -6.40
C LEU A 71 20.19 2.14 -5.29
N PHE A 72 20.30 1.16 -4.40
CA PHE A 72 19.36 1.03 -3.27
C PHE A 72 19.35 2.29 -2.39
N SER A 73 20.53 2.85 -2.09
CA SER A 73 20.67 4.08 -1.32
C SER A 73 19.98 5.27 -1.99
N ASP A 74 20.14 5.42 -3.30
CA ASP A 74 19.57 6.50 -4.11
C ASP A 74 18.05 6.38 -4.22
N LEU A 75 17.54 5.17 -4.46
CA LEU A 75 16.11 4.88 -4.50
C LEU A 75 15.45 5.22 -3.15
N LEU A 76 16.07 4.80 -2.03
CA LEU A 76 15.59 5.16 -0.70
C LEU A 76 15.66 6.66 -0.44
N ARG A 77 16.73 7.33 -0.88
CA ARG A 77 16.90 8.78 -0.67
C ARG A 77 15.82 9.55 -1.42
N SER A 78 15.50 9.09 -2.62
CA SER A 78 14.40 9.62 -3.41
C SER A 78 13.07 9.49 -2.65
N LEU A 79 12.74 8.32 -2.09
CA LEU A 79 11.53 8.15 -1.28
C LEU A 79 11.49 9.02 -0.03
N GLU A 80 12.64 9.22 0.63
CA GLU A 80 12.73 9.98 1.87
C GLU A 80 12.52 11.49 1.68
N THR A 81 12.82 12.03 0.50
CA THR A 81 12.83 13.48 0.21
C THR A 81 11.71 13.93 -0.73
N ARG A 82 11.01 13.01 -1.40
CA ARG A 82 9.96 13.33 -2.39
C ARG A 82 8.78 14.08 -1.76
N THR A 83 8.34 15.12 -2.46
CA THR A 83 7.19 15.97 -2.09
C THR A 83 5.99 15.80 -3.02
N ASN A 84 6.15 15.06 -4.11
CA ASN A 84 5.16 14.92 -5.19
C ASN A 84 4.38 13.60 -5.17
N ILE A 85 4.46 12.84 -4.08
CA ILE A 85 3.70 11.60 -3.91
C ILE A 85 2.32 11.96 -3.37
N SER A 86 1.29 11.95 -4.22
CA SER A 86 -0.09 12.09 -3.74
C SER A 86 -0.53 10.83 -2.96
N TRP A 87 -1.55 10.96 -2.11
CA TRP A 87 -2.13 9.80 -1.43
C TRP A 87 -2.64 8.75 -2.42
N ARG A 88 -3.20 9.18 -3.56
CA ARG A 88 -3.58 8.29 -4.66
C ARG A 88 -2.38 7.48 -5.15
N VAL A 89 -1.30 8.15 -5.50
CA VAL A 89 -0.08 7.54 -6.03
C VAL A 89 0.55 6.57 -5.02
N TYR A 90 0.54 6.93 -3.75
CA TYR A 90 1.04 6.08 -2.67
C TYR A 90 0.26 4.76 -2.55
N GLU A 91 -1.08 4.82 -2.57
CA GLU A 91 -1.95 3.64 -2.47
C GLU A 91 -1.93 2.79 -3.75
N GLU A 92 -1.83 3.41 -4.93
CA GLU A 92 -1.80 2.70 -6.22
C GLU A 92 -0.45 2.03 -6.48
N SER A 93 0.66 2.66 -6.08
CA SER A 93 1.99 2.06 -6.26
C SER A 93 2.28 0.92 -5.28
N GLU A 94 1.52 0.83 -4.18
CA GLU A 94 1.77 -0.09 -3.07
C GLU A 94 3.23 -0.09 -2.58
N ILE A 95 3.94 1.04 -2.74
CA ILE A 95 5.37 1.18 -2.41
C ILE A 95 5.69 0.86 -0.94
N ARG A 96 4.68 0.93 -0.06
CA ARG A 96 4.78 0.51 1.33
C ARG A 96 5.15 -0.97 1.48
N ASN A 97 4.64 -1.86 0.61
CA ASN A 97 4.84 -3.31 0.71
C ASN A 97 6.32 -3.73 0.58
N PRO A 98 7.07 -3.32 -0.46
CA PRO A 98 8.50 -3.63 -0.53
C PRO A 98 9.30 -2.98 0.60
N ILE A 99 8.94 -1.78 1.06
CA ILE A 99 9.60 -1.13 2.21
C ILE A 99 9.37 -1.91 3.51
N MET A 100 8.13 -2.34 3.78
CA MET A 100 7.79 -3.17 4.94
C MET A 100 8.52 -4.53 4.88
N SER A 101 8.55 -5.17 3.71
CA SER A 101 9.29 -6.43 3.52
C SER A 101 10.78 -6.24 3.78
N ALA A 102 11.36 -5.14 3.29
CA ALA A 102 12.76 -4.80 3.51
C ALA A 102 13.08 -4.41 4.97
N CYS A 103 12.11 -3.99 5.78
CA CYS A 103 12.30 -3.80 7.22
C CYS A 103 12.50 -5.13 7.95
N ASN A 104 11.84 -6.18 7.49
CA ASN A 104 11.84 -7.51 8.09
C ASN A 104 12.96 -8.41 7.54
N ARG A 105 13.89 -7.85 6.75
CA ARG A 105 15.00 -8.59 6.18
C ARG A 105 16.07 -8.90 7.23
N LYS A 106 17.00 -9.78 6.87
CA LYS A 106 18.21 -10.06 7.64
C LYS A 106 19.37 -9.28 7.00
N PRO A 107 19.75 -8.12 7.54
CA PRO A 107 20.84 -7.35 6.99
C PRO A 107 22.18 -8.09 7.15
N ILE A 108 23.10 -7.79 6.25
CA ILE A 108 24.47 -8.30 6.31
C ILE A 108 25.30 -7.43 7.27
N PRO A 109 26.35 -7.98 7.92
CA PRO A 109 27.32 -7.17 8.63
C PRO A 109 27.95 -6.12 7.70
N ASP A 110 28.24 -4.94 8.24
CA ASP A 110 28.89 -3.82 7.53
C ASP A 110 28.21 -3.37 6.24
N GLU A 111 26.89 -3.56 6.15
CA GLU A 111 26.11 -3.10 5.01
C GLU A 111 26.26 -1.57 4.81
N PRO A 112 26.63 -1.12 3.60
CA PRO A 112 26.86 0.30 3.34
C PRO A 112 25.56 1.12 3.37
N PHE A 113 25.72 2.43 3.51
CA PHE A 113 24.64 3.44 3.43
C PHE A 113 23.51 3.30 4.45
N ASP A 114 23.71 2.52 5.52
CA ASP A 114 22.73 2.32 6.58
C ASP A 114 21.34 1.89 6.05
N ILE A 115 21.30 1.11 4.97
CA ILE A 115 20.05 0.75 4.26
C ILE A 115 19.01 0.21 5.25
N ASN A 116 19.41 -0.70 6.16
CA ASN A 116 18.49 -1.27 7.14
C ASN A 116 17.86 -0.21 8.06
N LYS A 117 18.65 0.75 8.54
CA LYS A 117 18.15 1.81 9.42
C LYS A 117 17.20 2.74 8.66
N ARG A 118 17.54 3.09 7.41
CA ARG A 118 16.74 3.99 6.56
C ARG A 118 15.40 3.38 6.19
N VAL A 119 15.38 2.13 5.77
CA VAL A 119 14.16 1.38 5.47
C VAL A 119 13.24 1.30 6.69
N ASN A 120 13.79 0.95 7.86
CA ASN A 120 13.02 0.92 9.12
C ASN A 120 12.44 2.30 9.49
N ALA A 121 13.24 3.36 9.34
CA ALA A 121 12.80 4.71 9.64
C ALA A 121 11.71 5.18 8.66
N LEU A 122 11.85 4.87 7.38
CA LEU A 122 10.87 5.21 6.34
C LEU A 122 9.55 4.45 6.55
N HIS A 123 9.61 3.16 6.87
CA HIS A 123 8.42 2.37 7.18
C HIS A 123 7.66 2.92 8.38
N LYS A 124 8.34 3.16 9.51
CA LYS A 124 7.72 3.75 10.72
C LYS A 124 7.09 5.11 10.41
N TYR A 125 7.76 5.92 9.61
CA TYR A 125 7.26 7.23 9.21
C TYR A 125 5.95 7.11 8.42
N TRP A 126 5.93 6.29 7.37
CA TRP A 126 4.74 6.09 6.56
C TRP A 126 3.59 5.40 7.31
N ASP A 127 3.91 4.49 8.23
CA ASP A 127 2.91 3.87 9.10
C ASP A 127 2.22 4.90 9.99
N ALA A 128 3.01 5.81 10.59
CA ALA A 128 2.46 6.92 11.37
C ALA A 128 1.59 7.86 10.52
N LEU A 129 1.97 8.12 9.26
CA LEU A 129 1.14 8.93 8.36
C LEU A 129 -0.17 8.25 7.98
N SER A 130 -0.17 6.91 7.83
CA SER A 130 -1.33 6.15 7.36
C SER A 130 -2.53 6.20 8.31
N ILE A 131 -2.29 6.53 9.59
CA ILE A 131 -3.30 6.61 10.65
C ILE A 131 -3.74 8.04 10.97
N LEU A 132 -3.21 9.05 10.25
CA LEU A 132 -3.59 10.44 10.49
C LEU A 132 -5.07 10.69 10.15
N PRO A 133 -5.82 11.44 10.98
CA PRO A 133 -7.21 11.79 10.69
C PRO A 133 -7.40 12.58 9.39
N GLU A 134 -6.38 13.36 9.01
CA GLU A 134 -6.32 14.22 7.83
C GLU A 134 -6.22 13.42 6.52
N LYS A 135 -5.92 12.12 6.57
CA LYS A 135 -5.68 11.29 5.39
C LYS A 135 -6.97 11.19 4.56
N PRO A 136 -6.99 11.64 3.29
CA PRO A 136 -8.16 11.49 2.45
C PRO A 136 -8.44 10.02 2.15
N GLY A 137 -9.73 9.66 2.09
CA GLY A 137 -10.16 8.36 1.59
C GLY A 137 -9.74 8.15 0.14
N ARG A 138 -9.42 6.90 -0.23
CA ARG A 138 -8.92 6.55 -1.58
C ARG A 138 -9.91 6.87 -2.72
N TRP A 139 -11.20 6.92 -2.39
CA TRP A 139 -12.31 7.24 -3.31
C TRP A 139 -12.59 8.74 -3.43
N LEU A 140 -11.92 9.58 -2.63
CA LEU A 140 -12.11 11.02 -2.64
C LEU A 140 -11.15 11.69 -3.63
N ASP A 141 -11.59 12.75 -4.31
CA ASP A 141 -10.77 13.50 -5.27
C ASP A 141 -9.57 14.19 -4.58
N GLU A 142 -9.72 14.56 -3.30
CA GLU A 142 -8.64 15.12 -2.48
C GLU A 142 -7.44 14.17 -2.35
N SER A 143 -7.61 12.86 -2.57
CA SER A 143 -6.50 11.91 -2.61
C SER A 143 -5.53 12.15 -3.77
N ASP A 144 -5.97 12.79 -4.85
CA ASP A 144 -5.12 13.12 -5.99
C ASP A 144 -4.25 14.34 -5.75
N THR A 145 -4.76 15.29 -4.97
CA THR A 145 -4.20 16.63 -4.81
C THR A 145 -3.57 16.86 -3.44
N THR A 146 -3.77 15.94 -2.50
CA THR A 146 -3.10 15.95 -1.19
C THR A 146 -1.86 15.07 -1.24
N PHE A 147 -0.72 15.66 -0.88
CA PHE A 147 0.59 15.02 -0.98
C PHE A 147 1.09 14.52 0.37
N ILE A 148 1.82 13.41 0.34
CA ILE A 148 2.52 12.85 1.47
C ILE A 148 3.69 13.78 1.83
N PRO A 149 3.78 14.25 3.09
CA PRO A 149 4.91 15.06 3.51
C PRO A 149 6.22 14.24 3.43
N PRO A 150 7.33 14.82 2.95
CA PRO A 150 8.61 14.11 2.90
C PRO A 150 9.10 13.79 4.32
N LYS A 151 9.79 12.66 4.48
CA LYS A 151 10.41 12.28 5.76
C LYS A 151 11.54 13.25 6.12
N LEU A 152 12.33 13.64 5.12
CA LEU A 152 13.40 14.62 5.25
C LEU A 152 12.92 15.93 4.63
N ARG A 153 12.72 16.96 5.46
CA ARG A 153 12.31 18.29 4.99
C ARG A 153 13.56 19.08 4.59
N GLY A 154 13.61 19.57 3.35
CA GLY A 154 14.48 20.71 3.03
C GLY A 154 14.03 21.92 3.84
N ARG A 155 14.87 22.42 4.75
CA ARG A 155 14.50 23.57 5.61
C ARG A 155 14.39 24.85 4.76
N GLN A 156 13.22 25.49 4.73
CA GLN A 156 13.11 26.91 4.38
C GLN A 156 13.76 27.73 5.50
N ILE A 157 14.87 28.39 5.18
CA ILE A 157 15.42 29.48 6.00
C ILE A 157 14.46 30.66 5.84
N SER A 158 13.66 30.94 6.88
CA SER A 158 13.12 32.29 7.08
C SER A 158 14.17 33.08 7.86
N ASP A 159 14.64 34.17 7.27
CA ASP A 159 15.59 35.09 7.88
C ASP A 159 15.14 35.49 9.29
N GLY A 160 15.97 35.16 10.28
CA GLY A 160 15.77 35.48 11.69
C GLY A 160 17.10 35.31 12.41
N GLU A 161 17.73 36.44 12.69
CA GLU A 161 19.09 36.59 13.19
C GLU A 161 19.42 35.76 14.45
N GLY A 162 20.63 35.19 14.46
CA GLY A 162 21.39 34.94 15.68
C GLY A 162 21.46 33.50 16.17
N GLY A 163 22.54 32.80 15.83
CA GLY A 163 22.94 31.60 16.56
C GLY A 163 23.81 30.63 15.75
N ALA A 164 25.11 30.91 15.66
CA ALA A 164 26.09 29.97 15.15
C ALA A 164 26.23 28.77 16.11
N LEU A 165 26.15 27.55 15.60
CA LEU A 165 27.02 26.43 15.98
C LEU A 165 26.81 25.21 15.07
N SER A 166 27.95 24.75 14.55
CA SER A 166 28.25 23.43 13.97
C SER A 166 27.86 23.19 12.50
N GLN A 167 28.90 22.96 11.70
CA GLN A 167 28.86 22.41 10.36
C GLN A 167 28.00 21.14 10.32
N LEU A 168 26.83 21.24 9.68
CA LEU A 168 26.07 20.10 9.17
C LEU A 168 26.00 20.32 7.66
N GLN A 169 26.53 19.36 6.90
CA GLN A 169 26.48 19.38 5.44
C GLN A 169 25.03 19.58 4.98
N GLU A 170 24.88 20.62 4.16
CA GLU A 170 23.71 20.93 3.36
C GLU A 170 23.45 19.77 2.38
N ASP A 171 22.48 18.91 2.68
CA ASP A 171 21.89 17.96 1.72
C ASP A 171 20.35 18.09 1.73
N ASP A 172 19.86 19.32 1.83
CA ASP A 172 18.44 19.69 1.93
C ASP A 172 17.85 20.12 0.57
N ALA A 173 18.36 19.54 -0.52
CA ALA A 173 17.76 19.61 -1.85
C ALA A 173 16.90 18.37 -2.10
N ILE A 174 15.74 18.53 -2.75
CA ILE A 174 14.92 17.41 -3.24
C ILE A 174 15.83 16.47 -4.03
N PHE A 175 15.98 15.21 -3.57
CA PHE A 175 16.88 14.27 -4.21
C PHE A 175 16.30 13.85 -5.56
N LYS A 176 16.96 14.29 -6.64
CA LYS A 176 16.60 13.90 -7.99
C LYS A 176 17.18 12.52 -8.29
N LEU A 177 16.32 11.53 -8.43
CA LEU A 177 16.71 10.18 -8.85
C LEU A 177 17.20 10.22 -10.31
N ASN A 178 18.46 9.88 -10.52
CA ASN A 178 19.06 9.81 -11.85
C ASN A 178 19.25 8.34 -12.23
N LEU A 179 18.35 7.81 -13.05
CA LEU A 179 18.44 6.44 -13.56
C LEU A 179 19.33 6.40 -14.81
N THR A 180 20.11 5.33 -14.98
CA THR A 180 20.83 5.07 -16.24
C THR A 180 19.84 4.87 -17.39
N PRO A 181 20.28 4.95 -18.67
CA PRO A 181 19.40 4.67 -19.81
C PRO A 181 18.76 3.27 -19.75
N GLU A 182 19.50 2.28 -19.29
CA GLU A 182 19.04 0.89 -19.12
C GLU A 182 17.97 0.82 -18.02
N GLN A 183 18.24 1.40 -16.85
CA GLN A 183 17.30 1.47 -15.74
C GLN A 183 16.03 2.25 -16.11
N ASN A 184 16.15 3.31 -16.91
CA ASN A 184 14.99 4.05 -17.42
C ASN A 184 14.14 3.23 -18.39
N THR A 185 14.79 2.42 -19.23
CA THR A 185 14.12 1.49 -20.15
C THR A 185 13.37 0.42 -19.37
N GLU A 186 14.02 -0.16 -18.36
CA GLU A 186 13.40 -1.13 -17.46
C GLU A 186 12.22 -0.51 -16.69
N ALA A 187 12.40 0.67 -16.09
CA ALA A 187 11.33 1.40 -15.39
C ALA A 187 10.11 1.63 -16.29
N THR A 188 10.34 1.94 -17.57
CA THR A 188 9.28 2.11 -18.56
C THR A 188 8.59 0.79 -18.88
N LYS A 189 9.35 -0.29 -19.09
CA LYS A 189 8.80 -1.64 -19.32
C LYS A 189 7.92 -2.09 -18.15
N VAL A 190 8.45 -2.01 -16.93
CA VAL A 190 7.73 -2.43 -15.71
C VAL A 190 6.47 -1.58 -15.51
N TYR A 191 6.54 -0.27 -15.73
CA TYR A 191 5.38 0.61 -15.62
C TYR A 191 4.31 0.31 -16.68
N GLN A 192 4.68 0.08 -17.93
CA GLN A 192 3.72 -0.26 -18.98
C GLN A 192 2.99 -1.57 -18.70
N LYS A 193 3.72 -2.60 -18.24
CA LYS A 193 3.13 -3.87 -17.79
C LYS A 193 2.17 -3.64 -16.63
N TRP A 194 2.60 -2.91 -15.60
CA TRP A 194 1.74 -2.57 -14.46
C TRP A 194 0.50 -1.80 -14.90
N ARG A 195 0.65 -0.78 -15.75
CA ARG A 195 -0.43 0.10 -16.19
C ARG A 195 -1.48 -0.67 -16.99
N ARG A 196 -1.06 -1.51 -17.93
CA ARG A 196 -1.96 -2.38 -18.70
C ARG A 196 -2.79 -3.27 -17.78
N ASN A 197 -2.13 -3.98 -16.86
CA ASN A 197 -2.80 -4.90 -15.94
C ASN A 197 -3.75 -4.14 -15.01
N ARG A 198 -3.33 -2.97 -14.52
CA ARG A 198 -4.13 -2.11 -13.66
C ARG A 198 -5.36 -1.56 -14.37
N ASP A 199 -5.21 -1.01 -15.58
CA ASP A 199 -6.32 -0.42 -16.33
C ASP A 199 -7.32 -1.48 -16.79
N HIS A 200 -6.86 -2.66 -17.21
CA HIS A 200 -7.73 -3.80 -17.48
C HIS A 200 -8.58 -4.21 -16.27
N LYS A 201 -7.95 -4.27 -15.09
CA LYS A 201 -8.68 -4.60 -13.85
C LYS A 201 -9.67 -3.51 -13.45
N VAL A 202 -9.26 -2.25 -13.60
CA VAL A 202 -10.08 -1.09 -13.23
C VAL A 202 -11.26 -0.90 -14.19
N SER A 203 -11.15 -1.29 -15.46
CA SER A 203 -12.28 -1.22 -16.40
C SER A 203 -13.47 -2.09 -15.95
N TYR A 204 -13.20 -3.29 -15.42
CA TYR A 204 -14.20 -4.12 -14.77
C TYR A 204 -14.81 -3.42 -13.54
N LEU A 205 -13.94 -2.96 -12.63
CA LEU A 205 -14.36 -2.45 -11.33
C LEU A 205 -15.09 -1.11 -11.41
N LYS A 206 -14.96 -0.36 -12.51
CA LYS A 206 -15.80 0.82 -12.79
C LYS A 206 -17.24 0.44 -13.11
N LEU A 207 -17.44 -0.62 -13.89
CA LEU A 207 -18.76 -1.11 -14.27
C LEU A 207 -19.38 -1.92 -13.14
N HIS A 208 -18.56 -2.59 -12.34
CA HIS A 208 -18.96 -3.43 -11.21
C HIS A 208 -18.20 -2.98 -9.95
N PRO A 209 -18.60 -1.84 -9.34
CA PRO A 209 -17.99 -1.33 -8.12
C PRO A 209 -17.94 -2.40 -7.03
N PRO A 210 -16.79 -2.62 -6.38
CA PRO A 210 -16.66 -3.66 -5.38
C PRO A 210 -17.41 -3.28 -4.10
N THR A 211 -17.92 -4.27 -3.40
CA THR A 211 -18.41 -4.10 -2.04
C THR A 211 -17.22 -3.98 -1.08
N PRO A 212 -17.22 -3.00 -0.16
CA PRO A 212 -16.21 -2.92 0.90
C PRO A 212 -16.09 -4.21 1.70
N MET A 213 -14.86 -4.62 2.04
CA MET A 213 -14.62 -5.76 2.94
C MET A 213 -15.09 -5.50 4.36
N ALA A 214 -14.99 -4.24 4.79
CA ALA A 214 -15.25 -3.81 6.14
C ALA A 214 -15.58 -2.31 6.16
N TRP A 215 -16.14 -1.88 7.28
CA TRP A 215 -16.46 -0.49 7.56
C TRP A 215 -15.91 -0.10 8.92
N PHE A 216 -15.37 1.10 9.01
CA PHE A 216 -14.81 1.62 10.26
C PHE A 216 -15.44 2.96 10.60
N PRO A 217 -15.69 3.25 11.89
CA PRO A 217 -15.98 4.60 12.32
C PRO A 217 -14.82 5.54 11.95
N VAL A 218 -15.15 6.74 11.50
CA VAL A 218 -14.16 7.78 11.20
C VAL A 218 -13.53 8.32 12.49
N SER A 219 -14.33 8.47 13.55
CA SER A 219 -13.83 8.87 14.87
C SER A 219 -12.98 7.77 15.49
N SER A 220 -11.76 8.11 15.88
CA SER A 220 -10.87 7.27 16.70
C SER A 220 -11.22 7.27 18.19
N SER A 221 -12.05 8.22 18.66
CA SER A 221 -12.51 8.26 20.05
C SER A 221 -13.53 7.15 20.34
N SER A 222 -13.47 6.57 21.54
CA SER A 222 -14.43 5.54 21.99
C SER A 222 -15.87 6.04 21.95
N THR A 223 -16.11 7.27 22.39
CA THR A 223 -17.43 7.91 22.36
C THR A 223 -17.92 8.09 20.92
N GLY A 224 -17.11 8.66 20.03
CA GLY A 224 -17.54 8.88 18.64
C GLY A 224 -17.75 7.57 17.86
N ALA A 225 -16.92 6.55 18.13
CA ALA A 225 -17.14 5.21 17.58
C ALA A 225 -18.45 4.58 18.10
N SER A 226 -18.72 4.69 19.41
CA SER A 226 -19.98 4.24 20.00
C SER A 226 -21.19 4.97 19.41
N THR A 227 -21.11 6.29 19.25
CA THR A 227 -22.17 7.09 18.62
C THR A 227 -22.44 6.64 17.18
N ALA A 228 -21.40 6.36 16.39
CA ALA A 228 -21.57 5.84 15.03
C ALA A 228 -22.29 4.47 15.02
N TRP A 229 -21.93 3.58 15.94
CA TRP A 229 -22.59 2.28 16.06
C TRP A 229 -24.04 2.38 16.54
N ASN A 230 -24.34 3.27 17.48
CA ASN A 230 -25.70 3.46 18.00
C ASN A 230 -26.66 4.00 16.93
N GLU A 231 -26.17 4.70 15.90
CA GLU A 231 -27.02 5.14 14.77
C GLU A 231 -27.40 3.98 13.84
N VAL A 232 -26.48 3.03 13.66
CA VAL A 232 -26.72 1.84 12.84
C VAL A 232 -27.55 0.79 13.59
N PHE A 233 -27.38 0.74 14.92
CA PHE A 233 -28.09 -0.13 15.85
C PHE A 233 -28.80 0.69 16.94
N PRO A 234 -29.97 1.28 16.64
CA PRO A 234 -30.72 2.11 17.60
C PRO A 234 -31.18 1.35 18.85
N ASP A 235 -31.28 0.02 18.75
CA ASP A 235 -31.60 -0.87 19.86
C ASP A 235 -30.42 -1.10 20.83
N GLY A 236 -29.25 -0.53 20.55
CA GLY A 236 -28.05 -0.60 21.37
C GLY A 236 -27.39 -1.99 21.40
N LYS A 237 -27.88 -2.96 20.63
CA LYS A 237 -27.41 -4.35 20.66
C LYS A 237 -26.40 -4.62 19.54
N ILE A 238 -25.14 -4.31 19.79
CA ILE A 238 -24.05 -4.69 18.88
C ILE A 238 -23.71 -6.17 19.11
N GLY A 239 -23.97 -7.03 18.13
CA GLY A 239 -23.73 -8.47 18.21
C GLY A 239 -22.78 -8.95 17.12
N ARG A 240 -21.89 -9.89 17.46
CA ARG A 240 -21.03 -10.56 16.47
C ARG A 240 -21.91 -11.29 15.45
N GLY A 241 -21.67 -11.07 14.15
CA GLY A 241 -22.43 -11.70 13.08
C GLY A 241 -23.76 -11.02 12.76
N ARG A 242 -24.13 -9.94 13.46
CA ARG A 242 -25.30 -9.13 13.08
C ARG A 242 -25.01 -8.42 11.76
N HIS A 243 -25.90 -8.64 10.81
CA HIS A 243 -25.81 -8.04 9.49
C HIS A 243 -26.09 -6.53 9.55
N VAL A 244 -25.31 -5.74 8.81
CA VAL A 244 -25.56 -4.32 8.57
C VAL A 244 -25.64 -4.12 7.07
N ALA A 245 -26.81 -3.71 6.59
CA ALA A 245 -26.97 -3.37 5.19
C ALA A 245 -26.03 -2.23 4.81
N SER A 246 -25.29 -2.39 3.71
CA SER A 246 -24.30 -1.42 3.28
C SER A 246 -24.91 -0.04 2.97
N SER A 247 -26.17 0.02 2.55
CA SER A 247 -26.90 1.28 2.31
C SER A 247 -26.97 2.22 3.53
N LYS A 248 -26.92 1.69 4.76
CA LYS A 248 -26.87 2.51 5.99
C LYS A 248 -25.51 3.18 6.21
N LEU A 249 -24.47 2.68 5.56
CA LEU A 249 -23.07 3.07 5.75
C LEU A 249 -22.55 3.89 4.57
N VAL A 250 -22.94 3.55 3.35
CA VAL A 250 -22.56 4.28 2.13
C VAL A 250 -23.08 5.73 2.21
N GLY A 251 -22.20 6.69 1.93
CA GLY A 251 -22.52 8.12 2.02
C GLY A 251 -22.63 8.69 3.44
N ASN A 252 -22.62 7.85 4.48
CA ASN A 252 -22.59 8.32 5.86
C ASN A 252 -21.17 8.77 6.24
N LYS A 253 -21.01 10.06 6.54
CA LYS A 253 -19.71 10.69 6.89
C LYS A 253 -19.05 10.14 8.15
N LYS A 254 -19.77 9.36 8.97
CA LYS A 254 -19.22 8.71 10.16
C LYS A 254 -18.53 7.38 9.87
N TRP A 255 -18.67 6.87 8.66
CA TRP A 255 -18.15 5.57 8.25
C TRP A 255 -17.16 5.73 7.11
N LYS A 256 -16.10 4.92 7.16
CA LYS A 256 -15.13 4.78 6.07
C LYS A 256 -15.11 3.33 5.59
N PRO A 257 -15.30 3.07 4.29
CA PRO A 257 -15.13 1.75 3.73
C PRO A 257 -13.66 1.33 3.69
N MET A 258 -13.41 0.03 3.81
CA MET A 258 -12.13 -0.61 3.54
C MET A 258 -12.30 -1.58 2.38
N PHE A 259 -11.48 -1.40 1.35
CA PHE A 259 -11.47 -2.23 0.15
C PHE A 259 -10.26 -3.17 0.13
N ARG A 260 -10.31 -4.18 -0.73
CA ARG A 260 -9.18 -5.08 -1.01
C ARG A 260 -8.07 -4.31 -1.74
N SER A 261 -6.89 -4.91 -1.85
CA SER A 261 -5.91 -4.49 -2.87
C SER A 261 -6.42 -4.91 -4.25
N LEU A 262 -6.10 -4.12 -5.28
CA LEU A 262 -6.42 -4.42 -6.69
C LEU A 262 -5.84 -5.77 -7.13
N LEU A 263 -4.72 -6.18 -6.55
CA LEU A 263 -4.10 -7.47 -6.83
C LEU A 263 -4.97 -8.65 -6.40
N THR A 264 -5.79 -8.45 -5.37
CA THR A 264 -6.64 -9.46 -4.73
C THR A 264 -8.12 -9.30 -5.03
N GLU A 265 -8.49 -8.31 -5.85
CA GLU A 265 -9.87 -8.18 -6.30
C GLU A 265 -10.25 -9.31 -7.24
N ASN A 266 -11.50 -9.75 -7.13
CA ASN A 266 -12.02 -10.85 -7.91
C ASN A 266 -12.53 -10.32 -9.25
N ILE A 267 -11.75 -10.51 -10.30
CA ILE A 267 -12.06 -10.06 -11.65
C ILE A 267 -12.17 -11.33 -12.51
N PRO A 268 -13.29 -11.51 -13.23
CA PRO A 268 -13.46 -12.66 -14.11
C PRO A 268 -12.29 -12.78 -15.08
N PHE A 269 -11.75 -13.99 -15.22
CA PHE A 269 -10.60 -14.25 -16.09
C PHE A 269 -10.93 -13.98 -17.57
N ASP A 270 -12.19 -14.17 -17.95
CA ASP A 270 -12.74 -13.91 -19.28
C ASP A 270 -13.21 -12.46 -19.47
N TRP A 271 -12.96 -11.57 -18.50
CA TRP A 271 -13.28 -10.17 -18.66
C TRP A 271 -12.51 -9.60 -19.86
N VAL A 272 -13.23 -8.91 -20.74
CA VAL A 272 -12.66 -8.14 -21.83
C VAL A 272 -13.20 -6.73 -21.71
N ASP A 273 -12.29 -5.76 -21.68
CA ASP A 273 -12.66 -4.35 -21.62
C ASP A 273 -13.49 -3.98 -22.88
N PRO A 274 -14.76 -3.54 -22.72
CA PRO A 274 -15.60 -3.14 -23.85
C PRO A 274 -15.02 -1.97 -24.67
N SER A 275 -14.13 -1.18 -24.07
CA SER A 275 -13.47 -0.01 -24.68
C SER A 275 -12.09 -0.31 -25.28
N GLY A 276 -11.59 -1.54 -25.11
CA GLY A 276 -10.47 -2.12 -25.86
C GLY A 276 -9.12 -2.24 -25.13
N TYR A 277 -8.58 -3.46 -25.17
CA TYR A 277 -7.22 -3.88 -25.58
C TYR A 277 -7.16 -5.40 -25.34
N GLU A 278 -6.82 -6.19 -26.36
CA GLU A 278 -6.67 -7.63 -26.21
C GLU A 278 -5.35 -7.93 -25.48
N ILE A 279 -5.44 -8.63 -24.34
CA ILE A 279 -4.26 -9.07 -23.61
C ILE A 279 -3.64 -10.26 -24.35
N ASP A 280 -2.38 -10.11 -24.76
CA ASP A 280 -1.57 -11.23 -25.22
C ASP A 280 -1.16 -12.08 -24.01
N TRP A 281 -2.02 -13.05 -23.67
CA TRP A 281 -1.81 -13.95 -22.54
C TRP A 281 -0.57 -14.83 -22.70
N ASP A 282 -0.14 -15.15 -23.92
CA ASP A 282 1.05 -15.95 -24.17
C ASP A 282 2.31 -15.15 -23.83
N LEU A 283 2.34 -13.88 -24.24
CA LEU A 283 3.41 -12.96 -23.86
C LEU A 283 3.42 -12.72 -22.34
N GLU A 284 2.27 -12.49 -21.72
CA GLU A 284 2.18 -12.27 -20.26
C GLU A 284 2.63 -13.50 -19.47
N LEU A 285 2.21 -14.70 -19.89
CA LEU A 285 2.63 -15.95 -19.26
C LEU A 285 4.14 -16.16 -19.40
N LYS A 286 4.72 -15.88 -20.57
CA LYS A 286 6.16 -15.97 -20.80
C LYS A 286 6.92 -15.02 -19.87
N GLU A 287 6.54 -13.74 -19.84
CA GLU A 287 7.20 -12.76 -18.96
C GLU A 287 7.03 -13.11 -17.47
N SER A 288 5.86 -13.61 -17.07
CA SER A 288 5.61 -14.07 -15.71
C SER A 288 6.52 -15.24 -15.31
N ASN A 289 6.72 -16.19 -16.21
CA ASN A 289 7.63 -17.32 -15.99
C ASN A 289 9.10 -16.87 -15.89
N GLU A 290 9.53 -15.94 -16.75
CA GLU A 290 10.88 -15.34 -16.70
C GLU A 290 11.11 -14.58 -15.37
N ASP A 291 10.14 -13.77 -14.95
CA ASP A 291 10.17 -13.04 -13.67
C ASP A 291 10.20 -14.02 -12.48
N TYR A 292 9.45 -15.12 -12.56
CA TYR A 292 9.40 -16.16 -11.53
C TYR A 292 10.73 -16.89 -11.40
N GLU A 293 11.32 -17.37 -12.50
CA GLU A 293 12.60 -18.07 -12.44
C GLU A 293 13.73 -17.15 -11.97
N ARG A 294 13.78 -15.90 -12.44
CA ARG A 294 14.74 -14.89 -11.93
C ARG A 294 14.60 -14.71 -10.41
N SER A 295 13.36 -14.55 -9.93
CA SER A 295 13.08 -14.38 -8.50
C SER A 295 13.48 -15.60 -7.68
N LYS A 296 13.27 -16.80 -8.23
CA LYS A 296 13.59 -18.09 -7.61
C LYS A 296 15.10 -18.30 -7.52
N GLU A 297 15.84 -18.05 -8.61
CA GLU A 297 17.30 -18.09 -8.64
C GLU A 297 17.91 -17.10 -7.63
N ARG A 298 17.41 -15.86 -7.61
CA ARG A 298 17.87 -14.84 -6.65
C ARG A 298 17.64 -15.29 -5.21
N ARG A 299 16.43 -15.80 -4.89
CA ARG A 299 16.12 -16.31 -3.54
C ARG A 299 17.01 -17.47 -3.12
N ALA A 300 17.36 -18.36 -4.06
CA ALA A 300 18.30 -19.44 -3.79
C ALA A 300 19.67 -18.89 -3.39
N LYS A 301 20.24 -17.96 -4.18
CA LYS A 301 21.51 -17.28 -3.86
C LYS A 301 21.47 -16.58 -2.50
N GLN A 302 20.40 -15.83 -2.22
CA GLN A 302 20.22 -15.14 -0.94
C GLN A 302 20.16 -16.13 0.23
N SER A 303 19.46 -17.25 0.07
CA SER A 303 19.38 -18.29 1.09
C SER A 303 20.74 -18.95 1.35
N GLU A 304 21.48 -19.31 0.29
CA GLU A 304 22.83 -19.85 0.39
C GLU A 304 23.77 -18.89 1.11
N TYR A 305 23.74 -17.61 0.71
CA TYR A 305 24.56 -16.57 1.32
C TYR A 305 24.24 -16.37 2.81
N GLN A 306 22.97 -16.43 3.20
CA GLN A 306 22.59 -16.40 4.63
C GLN A 306 23.17 -17.57 5.42
N GLN A 307 23.27 -18.77 4.84
CA GLN A 307 23.88 -19.90 5.53
C GLN A 307 25.38 -19.67 5.72
N VAL A 308 26.07 -19.16 4.69
CA VAL A 308 27.49 -18.80 4.78
C VAL A 308 27.73 -17.76 5.88
N LEU A 309 26.90 -16.71 5.95
CA LEU A 309 27.02 -15.68 6.99
C LEU A 309 26.83 -16.24 8.40
N LYS A 310 25.87 -17.16 8.59
CA LYS A 310 25.66 -17.79 9.91
C LYS A 310 26.87 -18.59 10.36
N VAL A 311 27.49 -19.36 9.46
CA VAL A 311 28.70 -20.14 9.76
C VAL A 311 29.84 -19.20 10.15
N LYS A 312 30.10 -18.15 9.35
CA LYS A 312 31.15 -17.17 9.65
C LYS A 312 30.96 -16.49 11.02
N LEU A 313 29.73 -16.02 11.30
CA LEU A 313 29.42 -15.40 12.59
C LEU A 313 29.57 -16.37 13.77
N SER A 314 29.31 -17.66 13.57
CA SER A 314 29.52 -18.67 14.62
C SER A 314 31.02 -18.94 14.87
N GLU A 315 31.83 -18.94 13.81
CA GLU A 315 33.28 -19.10 13.93
C GLU A 315 33.94 -17.87 14.57
N GLU A 316 33.48 -16.66 14.25
CA GLU A 316 33.96 -15.41 14.85
C GLU A 316 33.65 -15.36 16.35
N LYS A 317 32.41 -15.68 16.75
CA LYS A 317 32.04 -15.77 18.17
C LYS A 317 32.88 -16.80 18.93
N ALA A 318 33.10 -17.98 18.34
CA ALA A 318 33.94 -19.00 18.96
C ALA A 318 35.40 -18.56 19.11
N LYS A 319 35.90 -17.66 18.25
CA LYS A 319 37.23 -17.07 18.35
C LYS A 319 37.32 -15.94 19.39
N GLU A 320 36.25 -15.17 19.59
CA GLU A 320 36.18 -14.12 20.61
C GLU A 320 36.08 -14.67 22.05
N GLU A 321 35.60 -15.92 22.21
CA GLU A 321 35.45 -16.60 23.51
C GLU A 321 36.72 -17.35 23.98
N LEU A 322 37.79 -17.38 23.16
CA LEU A 322 39.08 -18.05 23.44
C LEU A 322 40.18 -17.07 23.85
#